data_AF-A0A3A8IDQ9-F1
#
_entry.id   AF-A0A3A8IDQ9-F1
#
_cell.length_a   1.000
_cell.length_b   1.000
_cell.length_c   1.000
_cell.angle_alpha   90.00
_cell.angle_beta   90.00
_cell.angle_gamma   90.00
#
_symmetry.space_group_name_H-M   'P 1'
#
loop_
_entity.id
_entity.type
_entity.pdbx_description
1 polymer ?
#
loop_
_entity_poly.entity_id
_entity_poly.type
_entity_poly.pdbx_seq_one_letter_code
_entity_poly.pdbx_strand_id
1 'polypeptide(L)'
;PQLQTAPEKLQEFVRNLLTLNVEEPWDERAQVKHTGPATWMQSNPYTLVMGPLEVDGNVLVSTGKHDDGVLIVFGDVTCRNLFVDAGFSFVCTGTLRVREALVSRAADSITYVAGAVEAELLDSGSGAWLTLFGDPSLLRVKHLTHYVMHGRTPIKPPKQPDLRTLVVPEVLDTEEWDSLSQEEQAEESPEALIKLDTRAVRKRLMSGASLFSAS
;
A
#
# COMPACT_ATOMS: atom_id res chain seq x y z
N PRO A 1 -22.41 -4.14 7.83
CA PRO A 1 -22.14 -4.45 9.26
C PRO A 1 -20.77 -3.94 9.75
N GLN A 2 -19.67 -4.20 9.02
CA GLN A 2 -18.33 -3.86 9.48
C GLN A 2 -18.00 -2.36 9.48
N LEU A 3 -18.58 -1.55 8.58
CA LEU A 3 -18.38 -0.10 8.62
C LEU A 3 -18.98 0.53 9.89
N GLN A 4 -20.11 0.02 10.39
CA GLN A 4 -20.76 0.56 11.60
C GLN A 4 -19.92 0.37 12.87
N THR A 5 -19.02 -0.62 12.87
CA THR A 5 -18.08 -0.88 13.95
C THR A 5 -16.72 -0.20 13.73
N ALA A 6 -16.50 0.44 12.58
CA ALA A 6 -15.26 1.15 12.30
C ALA A 6 -15.22 2.50 13.06
N PRO A 7 -14.02 3.07 13.29
CA PRO A 7 -13.88 4.39 13.90
C PRO A 7 -14.65 5.47 13.12
N GLU A 8 -15.29 6.41 13.84
CA GLU A 8 -16.21 7.42 13.25
C GLU A 8 -15.61 8.18 12.08
N LYS A 9 -14.35 8.62 12.20
CA LYS A 9 -13.63 9.31 11.12
C LYS A 9 -13.49 8.49 9.85
N LEU A 10 -13.32 7.17 9.97
CA LEU A 10 -13.28 6.29 8.81
C LEU A 10 -14.67 6.14 8.20
N GLN A 11 -15.72 6.08 9.04
CA GLN A 11 -17.09 6.05 8.54
C GLN A 11 -17.46 7.34 7.79
N GLU A 12 -17.06 8.50 8.31
CA GLU A 12 -17.27 9.80 7.67
C GLU A 12 -16.52 9.86 6.33
N PHE A 13 -15.25 9.46 6.32
CA PHE A 13 -14.45 9.40 5.10
C PHE A 13 -15.09 8.50 4.04
N VAL A 14 -15.45 7.27 4.40
CA VAL A 14 -16.11 6.33 3.47
C VAL A 14 -17.44 6.89 2.98
N ARG A 15 -18.25 7.49 3.85
CA ARG A 15 -19.51 8.15 3.44
C ARG A 15 -19.26 9.27 2.45
N ASN A 16 -18.25 10.11 2.67
CA ASN A 16 -17.89 11.18 1.76
C ASN A 16 -17.42 10.63 0.40
N LEU A 17 -16.60 9.57 0.39
CA LEU A 17 -16.20 8.90 -0.86
C LEU A 17 -17.42 8.36 -1.63
N LEU A 18 -18.37 7.73 -0.95
CA LEU A 18 -19.58 7.20 -1.57
C LEU A 18 -20.53 8.30 -2.09
N THR A 19 -20.33 9.57 -1.71
CA THR A 19 -21.09 10.71 -2.24
C THR A 19 -20.43 11.38 -3.45
N LEU A 20 -19.23 10.92 -3.85
CA LEU A 20 -18.55 11.42 -5.04
C LEU A 20 -19.45 11.22 -6.27
N ASN A 21 -19.65 12.30 -7.03
CA ASN A 21 -20.30 12.23 -8.32
C ASN A 21 -19.29 11.72 -9.35
N VAL A 22 -19.29 10.41 -9.57
CA VAL A 22 -18.34 9.70 -10.41
C VAL A 22 -18.94 9.44 -11.80
N GLU A 23 -18.10 9.49 -12.84
CA GLU A 23 -18.55 9.24 -14.23
C GLU A 23 -18.98 7.79 -14.45
N GLU A 24 -18.25 6.85 -13.83
CA GLU A 24 -18.60 5.43 -13.86
C GLU A 24 -19.36 5.03 -12.58
N PRO A 25 -20.43 4.22 -12.70
CA PRO A 25 -21.09 3.70 -11.52
C PRO A 25 -20.15 2.80 -10.72
N TRP A 26 -20.35 2.79 -9.40
CA TRP A 26 -19.63 1.90 -8.50
C TRP A 26 -19.85 0.43 -8.87
N ASP A 27 -18.78 -0.33 -9.05
CA ASP A 27 -18.83 -1.78 -9.19
C ASP A 27 -18.86 -2.43 -7.80
N GLU A 28 -19.97 -3.10 -7.46
CA GLU A 28 -20.15 -3.77 -6.18
C GLU A 28 -19.92 -5.28 -6.31
N ARG A 29 -18.98 -5.80 -5.52
CA ARG A 29 -18.65 -7.22 -5.43
C ARG A 29 -18.96 -7.72 -4.03
N ALA A 30 -19.63 -8.86 -3.91
CA ALA A 30 -19.87 -9.46 -2.60
C ALA A 30 -18.56 -9.86 -1.89
N GLN A 31 -17.60 -10.39 -2.65
CA GLN A 31 -16.25 -10.77 -2.22
C GLN A 31 -15.34 -10.90 -3.45
N VAL A 32 -14.03 -10.91 -3.24
CA VAL A 32 -13.03 -11.20 -4.28
C VAL A 32 -12.17 -12.37 -3.84
N LYS A 33 -12.05 -13.38 -4.70
CA LYS A 33 -11.09 -14.47 -4.53
C LYS A 33 -10.32 -14.70 -5.81
N HIS A 34 -9.01 -14.52 -5.78
CA HIS A 34 -8.13 -14.66 -6.93
C HIS A 34 -6.97 -15.60 -6.60
N THR A 35 -6.96 -16.77 -7.22
CA THR A 35 -5.99 -17.82 -6.94
C THR A 35 -4.84 -17.80 -7.95
N GLY A 36 -3.64 -18.13 -7.48
CA GLY A 36 -2.43 -18.18 -8.31
C GLY A 36 -1.60 -16.89 -8.30
N PRO A 37 -0.47 -16.87 -9.03
CA PRO A 37 0.53 -15.80 -8.94
C PRO A 37 0.16 -14.54 -9.73
N ALA A 38 -0.90 -14.59 -10.53
CA ALA A 38 -1.33 -13.47 -11.34
C ALA A 38 -1.75 -12.29 -10.47
N THR A 39 -1.51 -11.09 -11.00
CA THR A 39 -1.84 -9.85 -10.32
C THR A 39 -3.31 -9.54 -10.51
N TRP A 40 -3.99 -9.26 -9.40
CA TRP A 40 -5.35 -8.77 -9.41
C TRP A 40 -5.35 -7.23 -9.40
N MET A 41 -6.24 -6.66 -10.21
CA MET A 41 -6.54 -5.23 -10.30
C MET A 41 -8.04 -5.04 -10.46
N GLN A 42 -8.56 -3.93 -9.95
CA GLN A 42 -9.93 -3.53 -10.26
C GLN A 42 -10.09 -3.19 -11.75
N SER A 43 -11.16 -3.68 -12.37
CA SER A 43 -11.48 -3.32 -13.76
C SER A 43 -12.19 -1.97 -13.87
N ASN A 44 -12.86 -1.54 -12.81
CA ASN A 44 -13.59 -0.27 -12.71
C ASN A 44 -12.90 0.62 -11.68
N PRO A 45 -12.73 1.93 -11.94
CA PRO A 45 -12.01 2.84 -11.06
C PRO A 45 -12.64 2.95 -9.68
N TYR A 46 -13.96 2.78 -9.54
CA TYR A 46 -14.71 2.88 -8.29
C TYR A 46 -15.30 1.53 -7.90
N THR A 47 -14.59 0.78 -7.07
CA THR A 47 -14.96 -0.60 -6.70
C THR A 47 -15.25 -0.73 -5.21
N LEU A 48 -16.37 -1.38 -4.88
CA LEU A 48 -16.72 -1.82 -3.53
C LEU A 48 -16.61 -3.35 -3.44
N VAL A 49 -15.91 -3.84 -2.43
CA VAL A 49 -15.91 -5.26 -2.07
C VAL A 49 -16.58 -5.38 -0.70
N MET A 50 -17.78 -5.93 -0.66
CA MET A 50 -18.65 -5.97 0.53
C MET A 50 -18.24 -7.02 1.58
N GLY A 51 -17.19 -7.80 1.27
CA GLY A 51 -16.66 -8.88 2.09
C GLY A 51 -15.14 -8.99 1.91
N PRO A 52 -14.54 -10.17 2.14
CA PRO A 52 -13.10 -10.32 2.05
C PRO A 52 -12.58 -10.18 0.61
N LEU A 53 -11.34 -9.67 0.50
CA LEU A 53 -10.53 -9.71 -0.71
C LEU A 53 -9.32 -10.61 -0.48
N GLU A 54 -9.33 -11.78 -1.10
CA GLU A 54 -8.29 -12.80 -0.96
C GLU A 54 -7.60 -13.02 -2.31
N VAL A 55 -6.33 -12.66 -2.40
CA VAL A 55 -5.53 -12.79 -3.62
C VAL A 55 -4.24 -13.53 -3.29
N ASP A 56 -3.95 -14.65 -3.94
CA ASP A 56 -2.69 -15.38 -3.65
C ASP A 56 -1.45 -14.59 -4.12
N GLY A 57 -1.59 -13.85 -5.22
CA GLY A 57 -0.57 -13.02 -5.85
C GLY A 57 -0.59 -11.58 -5.38
N ASN A 58 -0.32 -10.67 -6.31
CA ASN A 58 -0.23 -9.24 -6.02
C ASN A 58 -1.58 -8.54 -6.22
N VAL A 59 -1.84 -7.50 -5.44
CA VAL A 59 -2.97 -6.58 -5.60
C VAL A 59 -2.42 -5.23 -6.02
N LEU A 60 -2.90 -4.70 -7.14
CA LEU A 60 -2.64 -3.33 -7.55
C LEU A 60 -3.95 -2.55 -7.51
N VAL A 61 -3.97 -1.51 -6.68
CA VAL A 61 -5.08 -0.54 -6.63
C VAL A 61 -4.85 0.47 -7.74
N SER A 62 -5.25 0.07 -8.94
CA SER A 62 -5.14 0.81 -10.20
C SER A 62 -6.06 0.15 -11.21
N THR A 63 -6.43 0.85 -12.26
CA THR A 63 -7.09 0.25 -13.44
C THR A 63 -6.15 0.15 -14.64
N GLY A 64 -5.02 0.87 -14.62
CA GLY A 64 -4.13 1.06 -15.77
C GLY A 64 -4.74 1.86 -16.93
N LYS A 65 -5.95 2.41 -16.78
CA LYS A 65 -6.69 3.17 -17.80
C LYS A 65 -7.16 4.53 -17.31
N HIS A 66 -7.33 4.67 -16.00
CA HIS A 66 -7.78 5.89 -15.32
C HIS A 66 -6.64 6.43 -14.47
N ASP A 67 -6.65 7.76 -14.31
CA ASP A 67 -5.68 8.48 -13.50
C ASP A 67 -6.06 8.50 -12.01
N ASP A 68 -7.33 8.22 -11.70
CA ASP A 68 -7.85 8.14 -10.34
C ASP A 68 -8.86 7.00 -10.14
N GLY A 69 -9.15 6.73 -8.87
CA GLY A 69 -10.15 5.74 -8.49
C GLY A 69 -10.11 5.39 -7.01
N VAL A 70 -11.04 4.55 -6.59
CA VAL A 70 -11.21 4.11 -5.21
C VAL A 70 -11.50 2.61 -5.16
N LEU A 71 -10.75 1.89 -4.33
CA LEU A 71 -11.10 0.54 -3.87
C LEU A 71 -11.46 0.58 -2.39
N ILE A 72 -12.69 0.21 -2.05
CA ILE A 72 -13.14 0.07 -0.66
C ILE A 72 -13.45 -1.40 -0.40
N VAL A 73 -12.77 -2.00 0.58
CA VAL A 73 -13.01 -3.37 1.04
C VAL A 73 -13.62 -3.34 2.44
N PHE A 74 -14.88 -3.77 2.53
CA PHE A 74 -15.64 -3.93 3.76
C PHE A 74 -15.36 -5.29 4.42
N GLY A 75 -14.07 -5.60 4.61
CA GLY A 75 -13.60 -6.92 4.98
C GLY A 75 -12.11 -6.97 5.26
N ASP A 76 -11.63 -8.17 5.53
CA ASP A 76 -10.20 -8.46 5.58
C ASP A 76 -9.63 -8.50 4.14
N VAL A 77 -8.37 -8.09 4.02
CA VAL A 77 -7.60 -8.16 2.78
C VAL A 77 -6.40 -9.04 3.01
N THR A 78 -6.22 -10.05 2.17
CA THR A 78 -5.03 -10.93 2.19
C THR A 78 -4.41 -10.97 0.81
N CYS A 79 -3.14 -10.62 0.70
CA CYS A 79 -2.37 -10.75 -0.54
C CYS A 79 -0.88 -10.98 -0.32
N ARG A 80 -0.13 -11.30 -1.37
CA ARG A 80 1.34 -11.36 -1.31
C ARG A 80 1.93 -9.95 -1.24
N ASN A 81 1.61 -9.10 -2.22
CA ASN A 81 1.99 -7.70 -2.23
C ASN A 81 0.76 -6.82 -2.48
N LEU A 82 0.77 -5.60 -1.94
CA LEU A 82 -0.24 -4.58 -2.21
C LEU A 82 0.47 -3.28 -2.61
N PHE A 83 0.07 -2.74 -3.76
CA PHE A 83 0.55 -1.45 -4.25
C PHE A 83 -0.64 -0.54 -4.54
N VAL A 84 -0.57 0.69 -4.01
CA VAL A 84 -1.56 1.74 -4.29
C VAL A 84 -0.94 2.75 -5.23
N ASP A 85 -1.53 2.88 -6.42
CA ASP A 85 -1.02 3.74 -7.48
C ASP A 85 -1.33 5.22 -7.22
N ALA A 86 -0.63 6.11 -7.91
CA ALA A 86 -0.88 7.54 -7.80
C ALA A 86 -2.33 7.86 -8.20
N GLY A 87 -2.99 8.77 -7.47
CA GLY A 87 -4.39 9.14 -7.71
C GLY A 87 -5.43 8.10 -7.25
N PHE A 88 -5.01 6.91 -6.81
CA PHE A 88 -5.92 5.88 -6.30
C PHE A 88 -6.03 5.91 -4.78
N SER A 89 -7.24 5.70 -4.28
CA SER A 89 -7.53 5.52 -2.86
C SER A 89 -7.83 4.06 -2.55
N PHE A 90 -7.31 3.58 -1.43
CA PHE A 90 -7.57 2.26 -0.89
C PHE A 90 -8.06 2.34 0.55
N VAL A 91 -9.17 1.67 0.84
CA VAL A 91 -9.73 1.58 2.19
C VAL A 91 -9.99 0.12 2.53
N CYS A 92 -9.44 -0.33 3.67
CA CYS A 92 -9.69 -1.64 4.26
C CYS A 92 -10.35 -1.45 5.64
N THR A 93 -11.59 -1.91 5.80
CA THR A 93 -12.27 -1.81 7.11
C THR A 93 -11.94 -2.96 8.06
N GLY A 94 -11.30 -4.02 7.56
CA GLY A 94 -10.85 -5.17 8.35
C GLY A 94 -9.35 -5.19 8.57
N THR A 95 -8.82 -6.40 8.74
CA THR A 95 -7.37 -6.64 8.84
C THR A 95 -6.75 -6.69 7.45
N LEU A 96 -5.65 -5.96 7.27
CA LEU A 96 -4.83 -5.99 6.07
C LEU A 96 -3.59 -6.87 6.30
N ARG A 97 -3.54 -8.04 5.65
CA ARG A 97 -2.42 -8.99 5.70
C ARG A 97 -1.73 -9.05 4.36
N VAL A 98 -0.52 -8.52 4.30
CA VAL A 98 0.31 -8.51 3.10
C VAL A 98 1.55 -9.34 3.38
N ARG A 99 1.75 -10.46 2.69
CA ARG A 99 2.82 -11.41 3.06
C ARG A 99 4.22 -10.84 2.85
N GLU A 100 4.38 -9.91 1.92
CA GLU A 100 5.67 -9.33 1.54
C GLU A 100 5.64 -7.80 1.72
N ALA A 101 5.31 -7.04 0.67
CA ALA A 101 5.38 -5.59 0.69
C ALA A 101 4.01 -4.90 0.51
N LEU A 102 3.76 -3.92 1.37
CA LEU A 102 2.73 -2.90 1.21
C LEU A 102 3.37 -1.57 0.82
N VAL A 103 3.03 -1.06 -0.37
CA VAL A 103 3.57 0.20 -0.89
C VAL A 103 2.43 1.20 -1.06
N SER A 104 2.42 2.22 -0.21
CA SER A 104 1.36 3.24 -0.10
C SER A 104 1.96 4.64 0.04
N ARG A 105 2.76 5.03 -0.95
CA ARG A 105 3.49 6.30 -0.96
C ARG A 105 3.32 7.12 -2.23
N ALA A 106 2.62 6.59 -3.22
CA ALA A 106 2.41 7.27 -4.49
C ALA A 106 1.68 8.60 -4.24
N ALA A 107 2.13 9.67 -4.90
CA ALA A 107 1.54 11.00 -4.70
C ALA A 107 0.02 10.95 -4.95
N ASP A 108 -0.71 11.76 -4.17
CA ASP A 108 -2.17 11.89 -4.24
C ASP A 108 -2.97 10.60 -3.99
N SER A 109 -2.31 9.54 -3.50
CA SER A 109 -2.99 8.33 -3.02
C SER A 109 -3.43 8.48 -1.56
N ILE A 110 -4.50 7.78 -1.20
CA ILE A 110 -4.96 7.65 0.19
C ILE A 110 -5.03 6.18 0.54
N THR A 111 -4.44 5.77 1.66
CA THR A 111 -4.51 4.38 2.13
C THR A 111 -4.94 4.30 3.58
N TYR A 112 -6.14 3.78 3.84
CA TYR A 112 -6.73 3.68 5.18
C TYR A 112 -6.98 2.24 5.60
N VAL A 113 -6.62 1.92 6.84
CA VAL A 113 -6.87 0.60 7.44
C VAL A 113 -7.47 0.77 8.83
N ALA A 114 -8.59 0.10 9.09
CA ALA A 114 -9.24 0.13 10.40
C ALA A 114 -8.70 -0.94 11.36
N GLY A 115 -8.46 -2.15 10.84
CA GLY A 115 -7.94 -3.27 11.61
C GLY A 115 -6.41 -3.30 11.66
N ALA A 116 -5.86 -4.48 11.92
CA ALA A 116 -4.40 -4.66 11.94
C ALA A 116 -3.78 -4.56 10.54
N VAL A 117 -2.52 -4.14 10.52
CA VAL A 117 -1.68 -4.10 9.33
C VAL A 117 -0.50 -5.03 9.59
N GLU A 118 -0.43 -6.12 8.83
CA GLU A 118 0.61 -7.16 8.94
C GLU A 118 1.38 -7.20 7.62
N ALA A 119 2.70 -6.95 7.67
CA ALA A 119 3.58 -7.01 6.49
C ALA A 119 5.05 -7.26 6.83
N GLU A 120 5.82 -7.82 5.91
CA GLU A 120 7.28 -7.86 6.04
C GLU A 120 7.87 -6.46 5.83
N LEU A 121 7.47 -5.77 4.76
CA LEU A 121 7.84 -4.40 4.46
C LEU A 121 6.60 -3.52 4.27
N LEU A 122 6.57 -2.38 4.95
CA LEU A 122 5.64 -1.28 4.69
C LEU A 122 6.41 -0.05 4.24
N ASP A 123 6.23 0.32 2.97
CA ASP A 123 6.75 1.56 2.40
C ASP A 123 5.65 2.62 2.32
N SER A 124 5.77 3.62 3.19
CA SER A 124 4.76 4.67 3.44
C SER A 124 5.44 5.92 3.98
N GLY A 125 4.85 7.09 3.73
CA GLY A 125 5.25 8.36 4.36
C GLY A 125 6.24 9.20 3.54
N SER A 126 6.25 9.05 2.22
CA SER A 126 7.19 9.75 1.34
C SER A 126 6.52 10.08 0.01
N GLY A 127 5.62 11.07 0.08
CA GLY A 127 4.63 11.43 -0.95
C GLY A 127 3.22 11.32 -0.38
N ALA A 128 2.76 10.09 -0.17
CA ALA A 128 1.56 9.75 0.58
C ALA A 128 1.87 8.82 1.78
N TRP A 129 0.85 8.48 2.56
CA TRP A 129 0.99 7.60 3.72
C TRP A 129 -0.22 6.71 3.95
N LEU A 130 0.04 5.59 4.64
CA LEU A 130 -1.00 4.78 5.28
C LEU A 130 -1.47 5.48 6.57
N THR A 131 -2.79 5.55 6.76
CA THR A 131 -3.39 5.92 8.06
C THR A 131 -4.05 4.71 8.70
N LEU A 132 -3.58 4.38 9.90
CA LEU A 132 -4.14 3.37 10.78
C LEU A 132 -5.15 4.05 11.73
N PHE A 133 -6.38 3.55 11.75
CA PHE A 133 -7.44 4.09 12.62
C PHE A 133 -7.60 3.32 13.94
N GLY A 134 -7.07 2.11 14.03
CA GLY A 134 -7.07 1.30 15.24
C GLY A 134 -5.92 1.64 16.20
N ASP A 135 -5.79 0.84 17.26
CA ASP A 135 -4.69 0.94 18.22
C ASP A 135 -3.32 0.80 17.50
N PRO A 136 -2.31 1.65 17.79
CA PRO A 136 -0.97 1.54 17.21
C PRO A 136 -0.32 0.15 17.31
N SER A 137 -0.65 -0.64 18.34
CA SER A 137 -0.18 -2.03 18.51
C SER A 137 -0.70 -2.99 17.43
N LEU A 138 -1.69 -2.58 16.63
CA LEU A 138 -2.18 -3.29 15.47
C LEU A 138 -1.30 -3.10 14.23
N LEU A 139 -0.30 -2.20 14.29
CA LEU A 139 0.76 -2.11 13.29
C LEU A 139 1.82 -3.17 13.57
N ARG A 140 1.81 -4.26 12.79
CA ARG A 140 2.66 -5.43 12.95
C ARG A 140 3.50 -5.64 11.70
N VAL A 141 4.41 -4.68 11.46
CA VAL A 141 5.30 -4.70 10.30
C VAL A 141 6.74 -4.94 10.74
N LYS A 142 7.50 -5.77 10.03
CA LYS A 142 8.91 -6.01 10.39
C LYS A 142 9.81 -4.85 9.99
N HIS A 143 9.57 -4.29 8.81
CA HIS A 143 10.29 -3.15 8.26
C HIS A 143 9.30 -2.05 7.87
N LEU A 144 9.56 -0.84 8.34
CA LEU A 144 8.80 0.37 7.98
C LEU A 144 9.81 1.39 7.45
N THR A 145 9.57 1.98 6.28
CA THR A 145 10.45 3.02 5.73
C THR A 145 10.23 4.34 6.47
N HIS A 146 9.25 5.18 6.14
CA HIS A 146 9.20 6.52 6.72
C HIS A 146 8.27 6.58 7.93
N TYR A 147 6.97 6.44 7.71
CA TYR A 147 5.99 6.46 8.81
C TYR A 147 4.62 5.93 8.39
N VAL A 148 3.83 5.61 9.41
CA VAL A 148 2.38 5.42 9.34
C VAL A 148 1.72 6.51 10.18
N MET A 149 0.59 7.04 9.73
CA MET A 149 -0.19 7.97 10.55
C MET A 149 -1.17 7.21 11.44
N HIS A 150 -1.21 7.55 12.73
CA HIS A 150 -2.31 7.20 13.62
C HIS A 150 -3.00 8.49 14.06
N GLY A 151 -4.19 8.74 13.49
CA GLY A 151 -4.84 10.04 13.61
C GLY A 151 -3.97 11.16 13.02
N ARG A 152 -3.41 12.02 13.90
CA ARG A 152 -2.50 13.11 13.51
C ARG A 152 -1.05 12.86 13.96
N THR A 153 -0.77 11.68 14.52
CA THR A 153 0.54 11.35 15.08
C THR A 153 1.26 10.37 14.16
N PRO A 154 2.48 10.70 13.68
CA PRO A 154 3.28 9.77 12.90
C PRO A 154 3.90 8.70 13.83
N ILE A 155 3.74 7.45 13.45
CA ILE A 155 4.47 6.30 13.97
C ILE A 155 5.67 6.09 13.03
N LYS A 156 6.88 6.36 13.54
CA LYS A 156 8.14 6.23 12.80
C LYS A 156 8.87 4.96 13.22
N PRO A 157 9.65 4.33 12.35
CA PRO A 157 10.52 3.24 12.77
C PRO A 157 11.65 3.78 13.65
N PRO A 158 12.21 2.93 14.54
CA PRO A 158 13.42 3.30 15.29
C PRO A 158 14.65 3.44 14.38
N LYS A 159 14.71 2.68 13.27
CA LYS A 159 15.75 2.74 12.24
C LYS A 159 15.14 2.46 10.86
N GLN A 160 15.57 3.21 9.84
CA GLN A 160 15.24 2.92 8.44
C GLN A 160 15.79 1.54 8.03
N PRO A 161 15.02 0.71 7.30
CA PRO A 161 15.53 -0.53 6.75
C PRO A 161 16.45 -0.28 5.56
N ASP A 162 17.49 -1.10 5.41
CA ASP A 162 18.30 -1.12 4.19
C ASP A 162 17.57 -1.91 3.10
N LEU A 163 16.88 -1.19 2.22
CA LEU A 163 16.08 -1.79 1.15
C LEU A 163 16.90 -2.69 0.21
N ARG A 164 18.21 -2.42 0.03
CA ARG A 164 19.10 -3.25 -0.81
C ARG A 164 19.22 -4.69 -0.32
N THR A 165 18.97 -4.91 0.97
CA THR A 165 19.03 -6.24 1.59
C THR A 165 17.69 -6.97 1.56
N LEU A 166 16.60 -6.25 1.31
CA LEU A 166 15.23 -6.76 1.42
C LEU A 166 14.60 -7.03 0.05
N VAL A 167 14.78 -6.10 -0.89
CA VAL A 167 14.13 -6.14 -2.19
C VAL A 167 15.14 -6.38 -3.30
N VAL A 168 14.62 -6.79 -4.46
CA VAL A 168 15.45 -6.97 -5.65
C VAL A 168 16.03 -5.62 -6.13
N PRO A 169 17.25 -5.59 -6.68
CA PRO A 169 17.90 -4.34 -7.07
C PRO A 169 17.12 -3.53 -8.12
N GLU A 170 16.42 -4.19 -9.04
CA GLU A 170 15.74 -3.51 -10.14
C GLU A 170 14.52 -2.68 -9.74
N VAL A 171 14.09 -2.72 -8.47
CA VAL A 171 13.01 -1.86 -7.95
C VAL A 171 13.52 -0.74 -7.05
N LEU A 172 14.84 -0.55 -6.98
CA LEU A 172 15.46 0.51 -6.20
C LEU A 172 15.75 1.72 -7.09
N ASP A 173 15.43 2.88 -6.56
CA ASP A 173 15.97 4.16 -7.02
C ASP A 173 17.29 4.41 -6.27
N THR A 174 18.40 4.31 -6.99
CA THR A 174 19.76 4.54 -6.48
C THR A 174 20.42 5.77 -7.09
N GLU A 175 19.71 6.56 -7.92
CA GLU A 175 20.32 7.64 -8.70
C GLU A 175 21.05 8.66 -7.81
N GLU A 176 20.39 9.09 -6.73
CA GLU A 176 20.97 10.03 -5.77
C GLU A 176 22.21 9.44 -5.10
N TRP A 177 22.15 8.18 -4.66
CA TRP A 177 23.26 7.48 -4.00
C TRP A 177 24.46 7.27 -4.94
N ASP A 178 24.21 6.84 -6.17
CA ASP A 178 25.23 6.53 -7.16
C ASP A 178 25.89 7.80 -7.72
N SER A 179 25.24 8.96 -7.56
CA SER A 179 25.81 10.26 -7.94
C SER A 179 26.87 10.78 -6.97
N LEU A 180 26.90 10.26 -5.73
CA LEU A 180 27.85 10.66 -4.70
C LEU A 180 29.25 10.09 -4.96
N SER A 181 30.26 10.87 -4.62
CA SER A 181 31.65 10.40 -4.54
C SER A 181 31.84 9.40 -3.39
N GLN A 182 32.95 8.66 -3.40
CA GLN A 182 33.27 7.71 -2.32
C GLN A 182 33.42 8.39 -0.94
N GLU A 183 33.90 9.64 -0.92
CA GLU A 183 34.01 10.42 0.31
C GLU A 183 32.63 10.79 0.86
N GLU A 184 31.72 11.25 0.00
CA GLU A 184 30.33 11.56 0.38
C GLU A 184 29.56 10.30 0.82
N GLN A 185 29.71 9.19 0.09
CA GLN A 185 29.09 7.92 0.48
C GLN A 185 29.58 7.39 1.84
N ALA A 186 30.80 7.74 2.26
CA ALA A 186 31.32 7.34 3.58
C ALA A 186 30.69 8.14 4.74
N GLU A 187 30.14 9.31 4.45
CA GLU A 187 29.50 10.20 5.42
C GLU A 187 27.97 10.09 5.41
N GLU A 188 27.40 9.55 4.32
CA GLU A 188 25.95 9.41 4.13
C GLU A 188 25.40 8.02 4.51
N SER A 189 24.11 7.98 4.84
CA SER A 189 23.40 6.72 5.09
C SER A 189 22.63 6.28 3.85
N PRO A 190 22.94 5.11 3.26
CA PRO A 190 22.23 4.60 2.08
C PRO A 190 20.71 4.56 2.26
N GLU A 191 20.23 4.27 3.47
CA GLU A 191 18.80 4.16 3.78
C GLU A 191 18.05 5.50 3.73
N ALA A 192 18.77 6.63 3.69
CA ALA A 192 18.17 7.96 3.50
C ALA A 192 17.97 8.31 2.02
N LEU A 193 18.83 7.78 1.15
CA LEU A 193 18.91 8.16 -0.26
C LEU A 193 18.29 7.11 -1.18
N ILE A 194 18.47 5.83 -0.87
CA ILE A 194 17.96 4.69 -1.65
C ILE A 194 16.50 4.41 -1.28
N LYS A 195 15.62 4.49 -2.28
CA LYS A 195 14.16 4.36 -2.11
C LYS A 195 13.61 3.31 -3.07
N LEU A 196 12.35 2.91 -2.90
CA LEU A 196 11.66 2.13 -3.92
C LEU A 196 11.30 3.03 -5.12
N ASP A 197 11.70 2.64 -6.34
CA ASP A 197 11.20 3.22 -7.57
C ASP A 197 9.76 2.72 -7.80
N THR A 198 8.77 3.61 -7.61
CA THR A 198 7.35 3.27 -7.74
C THR A 198 6.98 2.75 -9.13
N ARG A 199 7.64 3.21 -10.20
CA ARG A 199 7.40 2.74 -11.57
C ARG A 199 7.94 1.34 -11.76
N ALA A 200 9.14 1.07 -11.28
CA ALA A 200 9.76 -0.25 -11.34
C ALA A 200 9.01 -1.27 -10.46
N VAL A 201 8.63 -0.88 -9.23
CA VAL A 201 7.77 -1.66 -8.34
C VAL A 201 6.47 -2.02 -9.04
N ARG A 202 5.74 -1.04 -9.58
CA ARG A 202 4.47 -1.27 -10.29
C ARG A 202 4.65 -2.24 -11.45
N LYS A 203 5.67 -2.04 -12.29
CA LYS A 203 5.97 -2.90 -13.43
C LYS A 203 6.25 -4.34 -13.00
N ARG A 204 7.04 -4.53 -11.93
CA ARG A 204 7.40 -5.84 -11.41
C ARG A 204 6.20 -6.54 -10.75
N LEU A 205 5.43 -5.82 -9.94
CA LEU A 205 4.24 -6.40 -9.34
C LEU A 205 3.19 -6.75 -10.38
N MET A 206 3.05 -5.97 -11.45
CA MET A 206 2.16 -6.27 -12.58
C MET A 206 2.48 -7.59 -13.28
N SER A 207 3.75 -8.02 -13.31
CA SER A 207 4.12 -9.31 -13.91
C SER A 207 3.86 -10.52 -12.99
N GLY A 208 3.31 -10.28 -11.79
CA GLY A 208 3.10 -11.33 -10.79
C GLY A 208 4.37 -11.73 -10.05
N ALA A 209 5.44 -10.92 -10.10
CA ALA A 209 6.67 -11.17 -9.36
C ALA A 209 6.61 -10.64 -7.91
N SER A 210 7.45 -11.20 -7.05
CA SER A 210 7.70 -10.73 -5.67
C SER A 210 8.66 -9.54 -5.68
N LEU A 211 8.53 -8.58 -4.75
CA LEU A 211 9.55 -7.54 -4.58
C LEU A 211 10.80 -8.03 -3.84
N PHE A 212 10.68 -9.10 -3.07
CA PHE A 212 11.76 -9.60 -2.24
C PHE A 212 12.77 -10.35 -3.11
N SER A 213 14.04 -10.25 -2.71
CA SER A 213 15.06 -11.16 -3.22
C SER A 213 14.65 -12.58 -2.84
N ALA A 214 14.71 -13.51 -3.80
CA ALA A 214 14.42 -14.92 -3.50
C ALA A 214 15.37 -15.37 -2.38
N SER A 215 14.80 -15.74 -1.23
CA SER A 215 15.53 -16.34 -0.12
C SER A 215 15.95 -17.77 -0.44
#